data_AF-A0A6J5K6H1-F1
#
_entry.id   AF-A0A6J5K6H1-F1
#
_cell.length_a   1.000
_cell.length_b   1.000
_cell.length_c   1.000
_cell.angle_alpha   90.00
_cell.angle_beta   90.00
_cell.angle_gamma   90.00
#
_symmetry.space_group_name_H-M   'P 1'
#
loop_
_entity.id
_entity.type
_entity.pdbx_description
1 polymer ?
#
loop_
_entity_poly.entity_id
_entity_poly.type
_entity_poly.pdbx_seq_one_letter_code
_entity_poly.pdbx_strand_id
1 'polypeptide(L)'
;MRPTFFPVPDSAIGHIVLLELIRLSRMDSNGFHYIDMDCKVSCETSVGEERKAGNGLPVSIQCVLADARAGTLIDALVASGALRVLVDLDVLQRRCELIARQWHDERLLHAFVRAQASAPMIRRFFRTATRSSISRLRQAMNVPAPAKPRMPAARETDTLLSRWHSLRDIADVRERYLALHRECDGAWSLASLFAALDSAANPDAASSVRARPSPNSRESHHVRHAPRPEGQPVAGQKLG
;
A
#
# COMPACT_ATOMS: atom_id res chain seq x y z
N MET A 1 -1.43 10.93 26.92
CA MET A 1 -2.83 11.34 26.64
C MET A 1 -3.73 10.24 27.17
N ARG A 2 -4.88 10.57 27.77
CA ARG A 2 -5.87 9.56 28.17
C ARG A 2 -6.70 9.20 26.93
N PRO A 3 -6.87 7.91 26.58
CA PRO A 3 -7.67 7.52 25.44
C PRO A 3 -9.12 8.02 25.61
N THR A 4 -9.64 8.65 24.56
CA THR A 4 -11.05 9.06 24.51
C THR A 4 -11.89 7.90 24.03
N PHE A 5 -12.74 7.39 24.91
CA PHE A 5 -13.69 6.31 24.60
C PHE A 5 -15.07 6.87 24.30
N PHE A 6 -15.69 6.37 23.24
CA PHE A 6 -17.07 6.71 22.90
C PHE A 6 -17.97 5.46 23.02
N PRO A 7 -19.11 5.55 23.72
CA PRO A 7 -20.08 4.46 23.76
C PRO A 7 -20.81 4.39 22.41
N VAL A 8 -20.82 3.23 21.76
CA VAL A 8 -21.50 3.08 20.47
C VAL A 8 -22.95 2.64 20.67
N PRO A 9 -23.95 3.45 20.27
CA PRO A 9 -25.36 3.11 20.41
C PRO A 9 -25.81 2.32 19.16
N ASP A 10 -25.52 1.02 19.10
CA ASP A 10 -26.11 0.19 18.05
C ASP A 10 -26.31 -1.26 18.50
N SER A 11 -27.51 -1.79 18.24
CA SER A 11 -27.87 -3.17 18.57
C SER A 11 -27.04 -4.17 17.76
N ALA A 12 -26.61 -3.81 16.55
CA ALA A 12 -25.75 -4.65 15.71
C ALA A 12 -24.36 -4.86 16.33
N ILE A 13 -23.81 -3.82 16.96
CA ILE A 13 -22.49 -3.89 17.61
C ILE A 13 -22.61 -4.66 18.94
N GLY A 14 -23.71 -4.47 19.67
CA GLY A 14 -24.07 -5.30 20.82
C GLY A 14 -24.15 -6.78 20.46
N HIS A 15 -24.75 -7.11 19.31
CA HIS A 15 -24.82 -8.48 18.79
C HIS A 15 -23.43 -9.06 18.50
N ILE A 16 -22.55 -8.33 17.81
CA ILE A 16 -21.19 -8.79 17.49
C ILE A 16 -20.38 -9.04 18.77
N VAL A 17 -20.44 -8.12 19.73
CA VAL A 17 -19.72 -8.27 21.00
C VAL A 17 -20.24 -9.46 21.79
N LEU A 18 -21.56 -9.67 21.82
CA LEU A 18 -22.12 -10.82 22.52
C LEU A 18 -21.77 -12.14 21.85
N LEU A 19 -21.77 -12.22 20.51
CA LEU A 19 -21.32 -13.40 19.79
C LEU A 19 -19.87 -13.74 20.12
N GLU A 20 -18.99 -12.74 20.22
CA GLU A 20 -17.60 -13.00 20.64
C GLU A 20 -17.47 -13.34 22.12
N LEU A 21 -18.28 -12.78 23.00
CA LEU A 21 -18.33 -13.20 24.41
C LEU A 21 -18.82 -14.65 24.58
N ILE A 22 -19.82 -15.07 23.79
CA ILE A 22 -20.31 -16.47 23.75
C ILE A 22 -19.23 -17.40 23.19
N ARG A 23 -18.51 -16.97 22.15
CA ARG A 23 -17.37 -17.74 21.64
C ARG A 23 -16.29 -17.88 22.71
N LEU A 24 -15.94 -16.79 23.39
CA LEU A 24 -14.96 -16.75 24.48
C LEU A 24 -15.36 -17.61 25.69
N SER A 25 -16.65 -17.66 26.04
CA SER A 25 -17.15 -18.48 27.15
C SER A 25 -17.12 -19.98 26.83
N ARG A 26 -17.04 -20.34 25.55
CA ARG A 26 -17.00 -21.73 25.06
C ARG A 26 -15.60 -22.21 24.70
N MET A 27 -14.62 -21.32 24.64
CA MET A 27 -13.22 -21.70 24.40
C MET A 27 -12.56 -22.04 25.74
N ASP A 28 -12.21 -23.31 25.93
CA ASP A 28 -11.29 -23.74 26.98
C ASP A 28 -9.91 -23.14 26.69
N SER A 29 -9.67 -21.99 27.33
CA SER A 29 -8.36 -21.43 27.67
C SER A 29 -7.18 -21.87 26.79
N ASN A 30 -6.95 -21.20 25.66
CA ASN A 30 -5.60 -21.20 25.06
C ASN A 30 -5.30 -20.09 24.02
N GLY A 31 -6.10 -19.02 23.94
CA GLY A 31 -6.00 -18.14 22.77
C GLY A 31 -6.21 -16.65 22.97
N PHE A 32 -6.19 -16.11 24.19
CA PHE A 32 -6.25 -14.66 24.38
C PHE A 32 -4.98 -14.12 25.02
N HIS A 33 -4.11 -13.58 24.17
CA HIS A 33 -3.21 -12.52 24.56
C HIS A 33 -4.04 -11.28 24.83
N TYR A 34 -4.10 -10.84 26.09
CA TYR A 34 -4.31 -9.43 26.38
C TYR A 34 -3.21 -8.69 25.62
N ILE A 35 -3.57 -7.93 24.58
CA ILE A 35 -2.67 -6.90 24.07
C ILE A 35 -2.82 -5.74 25.06
N ASP A 36 -2.20 -5.93 26.23
CA ASP A 36 -1.90 -4.85 27.15
C ASP A 36 -0.82 -4.00 26.48
N MET A 37 -1.24 -2.88 25.89
CA MET A 37 -0.31 -1.90 25.28
C MET A 37 0.24 -0.93 26.31
N ASP A 38 -0.06 -1.11 27.60
CA ASP A 38 0.42 -0.28 28.70
C ASP A 38 1.31 -1.08 29.68
N CYS A 39 2.23 -1.90 29.17
CA CYS A 39 3.40 -2.33 29.94
C CYS A 39 4.33 -1.14 30.18
N LYS A 40 3.97 -0.27 31.13
CA LYS A 40 4.94 0.50 31.89
C LYS A 40 5.92 -0.50 32.51
N VAL A 41 7.19 -0.29 32.20
CA VAL A 41 8.33 -0.96 32.82
C VAL A 41 8.29 -0.66 34.32
N SER A 42 7.65 -1.53 35.10
CA SER A 42 7.74 -1.53 36.56
C SER A 42 8.31 -2.87 36.97
N CYS A 43 9.60 -2.84 37.29
CA CYS A 43 10.33 -3.94 37.87
C CYS A 43 9.90 -4.11 39.33
N GLU A 44 8.75 -4.71 39.57
CA GLU A 44 8.38 -5.19 40.90
C GLU A 44 8.07 -6.69 40.81
N THR A 45 8.89 -7.45 41.51
CA THR A 45 8.76 -8.89 41.75
C THR A 45 7.51 -9.15 42.58
N SER A 46 6.37 -9.43 41.94
CA SER A 46 5.22 -10.02 42.63
C SER A 46 5.36 -11.55 42.61
N VAL A 47 5.69 -12.10 43.77
CA VAL A 47 5.66 -13.53 44.05
C VAL A 47 4.20 -13.99 44.12
N GLY A 48 3.85 -14.96 43.27
CA GLY A 48 2.84 -15.98 43.54
C GLY A 48 1.40 -15.54 43.77
N GLU A 49 0.63 -15.38 42.70
CA GLU A 49 -0.72 -15.93 42.64
C GLU A 49 -0.91 -16.63 41.29
N GLU A 50 -1.44 -17.84 41.35
CA GLU A 50 -1.78 -18.67 40.20
C GLU A 50 -2.60 -17.86 39.19
N ARG A 51 -1.98 -17.53 38.05
CA ARG A 51 -2.71 -17.10 36.85
C ARG A 51 -3.55 -18.27 36.38
N LYS A 52 -4.73 -18.47 36.98
CA LYS A 52 -5.76 -19.35 36.43
C LYS A 52 -6.05 -18.85 35.02
N ALA A 53 -5.69 -19.69 34.04
CA ALA A 53 -5.95 -19.50 32.62
C ALA A 53 -7.46 -19.56 32.35
N GLY A 54 -8.20 -18.57 32.83
CA GLY A 54 -9.59 -18.34 32.49
C GLY A 54 -9.67 -17.18 31.50
N ASN A 55 -10.71 -17.19 30.68
CA ASN A 55 -11.19 -16.10 29.82
C ASN A 55 -11.54 -14.78 30.58
N GLY A 56 -11.10 -14.61 31.83
CA GLY A 56 -11.26 -13.38 32.64
C GLY A 56 -12.69 -13.08 33.09
N LEU A 57 -13.67 -13.89 32.69
CA LEU A 57 -15.07 -13.67 33.02
C LEU A 57 -15.45 -14.36 34.35
N PRO A 58 -16.27 -13.74 35.21
CA PRO A 58 -16.90 -14.42 36.35
C PRO A 58 -17.68 -15.67 35.93
N VAL A 59 -17.63 -16.71 36.76
CA VAL A 59 -18.28 -18.02 36.49
C VAL A 59 -19.78 -17.87 36.18
N SER A 60 -20.48 -17.00 36.89
CA SER A 60 -21.91 -16.74 36.65
C SER A 60 -22.19 -16.20 35.25
N ILE A 61 -21.32 -15.35 34.71
CA ILE A 61 -21.44 -14.80 33.36
C ILE A 61 -21.13 -15.90 32.34
N GLN A 62 -20.11 -16.72 32.57
CA GLN A 62 -19.79 -17.84 31.68
C GLN A 62 -20.94 -18.84 31.57
N CYS A 63 -21.57 -19.21 32.69
CA CYS A 63 -22.71 -20.13 32.69
C CYS A 63 -23.89 -19.59 31.86
N VAL A 64 -24.20 -18.30 32.00
CA VAL A 64 -25.29 -17.66 31.24
C VAL A 64 -24.97 -17.55 29.76
N LEU A 65 -23.74 -17.19 29.40
CA LEU A 65 -23.31 -17.06 28.00
C LEU A 65 -23.13 -18.41 27.30
N ALA A 66 -22.83 -19.48 28.04
CA ALA A 66 -22.72 -20.83 27.50
C ALA A 66 -24.09 -21.44 27.16
N ASP A 67 -25.16 -21.01 27.83
CA ASP A 67 -26.54 -21.50 27.62
C ASP A 67 -27.01 -21.26 26.17
N ALA A 68 -27.69 -22.24 25.58
CA ALA A 68 -28.20 -22.15 24.21
C ALA A 68 -29.20 -20.99 24.01
N ARG A 69 -29.83 -20.53 25.09
CA ARG A 69 -30.78 -19.41 25.12
C ARG A 69 -30.11 -18.04 25.24
N ALA A 70 -28.79 -17.96 25.39
CA ALA A 70 -28.09 -16.67 25.46
C ALA A 70 -28.41 -15.77 24.26
N GLY A 71 -28.64 -16.38 23.08
CA GLY A 71 -29.05 -15.69 21.86
C GLY A 71 -30.44 -15.04 21.89
N THR A 72 -31.30 -15.34 22.87
CA THR A 72 -32.57 -14.63 23.08
C THR A 72 -32.48 -13.57 24.16
N LEU A 73 -31.40 -13.57 24.96
CA LEU A 73 -31.13 -12.59 26.00
C LEU A 73 -30.39 -11.36 25.48
N ILE A 74 -29.98 -11.36 24.20
CA ILE A 74 -29.18 -10.30 23.58
C ILE A 74 -29.85 -8.94 23.74
N ASP A 75 -31.10 -8.83 23.29
CA ASP A 75 -31.81 -7.56 23.29
C ASP A 75 -32.04 -7.04 24.71
N ALA A 76 -32.25 -7.93 25.68
CA ALA A 76 -32.39 -7.58 27.09
C ALA A 76 -31.06 -7.11 27.72
N LEU A 77 -29.95 -7.75 27.40
CA LEU A 77 -28.61 -7.37 27.87
C LEU A 77 -28.16 -6.04 27.24
N VAL A 78 -28.50 -5.81 25.98
CA VAL A 78 -28.26 -4.53 25.29
C VAL A 78 -29.16 -3.44 25.87
N ALA A 79 -30.47 -3.69 26.02
CA ALA A 79 -31.42 -2.72 26.55
C ALA A 79 -31.16 -2.34 28.02
N SER A 80 -30.66 -3.27 28.83
CA SER A 80 -30.24 -3.01 30.21
C SER A 80 -28.89 -2.29 30.31
N GLY A 81 -28.18 -2.10 29.18
CA GLY A 81 -26.85 -1.49 29.16
C GLY A 81 -25.78 -2.34 29.84
N ALA A 82 -26.03 -3.64 30.01
CA ALA A 82 -25.09 -4.61 30.58
C ALA A 82 -23.89 -4.87 29.64
N LEU A 83 -24.08 -4.64 28.34
CA LEU A 83 -23.04 -4.70 27.33
C LEU A 83 -22.69 -3.27 26.89
N ARG A 84 -21.43 -2.88 27.07
CA ARG A 84 -20.90 -1.60 26.58
C ARG A 84 -19.69 -1.84 25.72
N VAL A 85 -19.65 -1.19 24.57
CA VAL A 85 -18.50 -1.22 23.66
C VAL A 85 -17.78 0.11 23.76
N LEU A 86 -16.53 0.05 24.18
CA LEU A 86 -15.65 1.21 24.24
C LEU A 86 -14.73 1.16 23.03
N VAL A 87 -14.76 2.23 22.23
CA VAL A 87 -13.89 2.38 21.06
C VAL A 87 -12.88 3.47 21.35
N ASP A 88 -11.61 3.15 21.21
CA ASP A 88 -10.53 4.14 21.22
C ASP A 88 -10.63 4.98 19.93
N LEU A 89 -11.08 6.23 20.09
CA LEU A 89 -11.29 7.14 18.96
C LEU A 89 -9.97 7.55 18.30
N ASP A 90 -8.87 7.65 19.05
CA ASP A 90 -7.58 8.05 18.49
C ASP A 90 -7.02 6.95 17.58
N VAL A 91 -7.17 5.69 17.99
CA VAL A 91 -6.79 4.54 17.16
C VAL A 91 -7.74 4.41 15.97
N LEU A 92 -9.05 4.52 16.18
CA LEU A 92 -10.02 4.43 15.09
C LEU A 92 -9.80 5.53 14.06
N GLN A 93 -9.65 6.78 14.49
CA GLN A 93 -9.38 7.92 13.61
C GLN A 93 -8.11 7.68 12.79
N ARG A 94 -6.99 7.34 13.44
CA ARG A 94 -5.72 7.05 12.74
C ARG A 94 -5.87 5.94 11.71
N ARG A 95 -6.63 4.88 12.03
CA ARG A 95 -6.89 3.78 11.09
C ARG A 95 -7.77 4.23 9.93
N CYS A 96 -8.85 4.97 10.18
CA CYS A 96 -9.71 5.52 9.14
C CYS A 96 -8.95 6.49 8.22
N GLU A 97 -8.08 7.35 8.76
CA GLU A 97 -7.24 8.24 7.96
C GLU A 97 -6.29 7.47 7.03
N LEU A 98 -5.68 6.39 7.52
CA LEU A 98 -4.84 5.52 6.69
C LEU A 98 -5.63 4.84 5.57
N ILE A 99 -6.81 4.30 5.89
CA ILE A 99 -7.72 3.69 4.90
C ILE A 99 -8.16 4.73 3.87
N ALA A 100 -8.55 5.93 4.31
CA ALA A 100 -8.95 7.01 3.42
C ALA A 100 -7.82 7.43 2.48
N ARG A 101 -6.58 7.53 2.98
CA ARG A 101 -5.38 7.80 2.16
C ARG A 101 -5.14 6.68 1.14
N GLN A 102 -5.30 5.41 1.55
CA GLN A 102 -5.15 4.28 0.63
C GLN A 102 -6.21 4.32 -0.48
N TRP A 103 -7.50 4.49 -0.15
CA TRP A 103 -8.57 4.61 -1.13
C TRP A 103 -8.36 5.79 -2.07
N HIS A 104 -7.85 6.90 -1.53
CA HIS A 104 -7.50 8.07 -2.33
C HIS A 104 -6.40 7.75 -3.34
N ASP A 105 -5.30 7.12 -2.91
CA ASP A 105 -4.20 6.70 -3.78
C ASP A 105 -4.65 5.70 -4.86
N GLU A 106 -5.49 4.73 -4.50
CA GLU A 106 -6.08 3.77 -5.44
C GLU A 106 -6.95 4.48 -6.49
N ARG A 107 -7.81 5.42 -6.05
CA ARG A 107 -8.64 6.22 -6.96
C ARG A 107 -7.79 7.05 -7.92
N LEU A 108 -6.71 7.68 -7.45
CA LEU A 108 -5.78 8.43 -8.30
C LEU A 108 -5.08 7.50 -9.30
N LEU A 109 -4.62 6.32 -8.87
CA LEU A 109 -4.01 5.35 -9.76
C LEU A 109 -4.97 4.95 -10.89
N HIS A 110 -6.23 4.64 -10.56
CA HIS A 110 -7.25 4.32 -11.55
C HIS A 110 -7.46 5.48 -12.54
N ALA A 111 -7.54 6.72 -12.03
CA ALA A 111 -7.67 7.91 -12.87
C ALA A 111 -6.47 8.10 -13.81
N PHE A 112 -5.25 7.88 -13.32
CA PHE A 112 -4.02 7.94 -14.12
C PHE A 112 -4.03 6.91 -15.24
N VAL A 113 -4.43 5.67 -14.94
CA VAL A 113 -4.51 4.63 -15.96
C VAL A 113 -5.55 5.00 -17.02
N ARG A 114 -6.75 5.46 -16.62
CA ARG A 114 -7.80 5.90 -17.56
C ARG A 114 -7.33 7.05 -18.45
N ALA A 115 -6.61 8.01 -17.88
CA ALA A 115 -6.03 9.13 -18.60
C ALA A 115 -4.72 8.77 -19.36
N GLN A 116 -4.49 7.48 -19.62
CA GLN A 116 -3.39 6.95 -20.42
C GLN A 116 -2.00 7.39 -19.92
N ALA A 117 -1.77 7.38 -18.59
CA ALA A 117 -0.44 7.59 -18.04
C ALA A 117 0.52 6.45 -18.42
N SER A 118 1.78 6.80 -18.69
CA SER A 118 2.84 5.82 -19.01
C SER A 118 3.22 4.99 -17.78
N ALA A 119 3.71 3.76 -17.99
CA ALA A 119 4.16 2.93 -16.87
C ALA A 119 5.30 3.58 -16.06
N PRO A 120 6.30 4.26 -16.69
CA PRO A 120 7.29 5.05 -15.95
C PRO A 120 6.67 6.17 -15.11
N MET A 121 5.70 6.91 -15.65
CA MET A 121 5.00 7.97 -14.92
C MET A 121 4.23 7.42 -13.72
N ILE A 122 3.48 6.34 -13.91
CA ILE A 122 2.75 5.68 -12.82
C ILE A 122 3.73 5.22 -11.74
N ARG A 123 4.85 4.59 -12.10
CA ARG A 123 5.85 4.14 -11.11
C ARG A 123 6.55 5.30 -10.39
N ARG A 124 6.67 6.48 -11.02
CA ARG A 124 7.23 7.69 -10.40
C ARG A 124 6.31 8.21 -9.29
N PHE A 125 5.00 8.18 -9.48
CA PHE A 125 4.02 8.74 -8.55
C PHE A 125 3.38 7.72 -7.59
N PHE A 126 3.35 6.44 -7.96
CA PHE A 126 2.73 5.36 -7.19
C PHE A 126 3.78 4.29 -6.93
N ARG A 127 4.52 4.41 -5.83
CA ARG A 127 5.67 3.55 -5.51
C ARG A 127 5.32 2.06 -5.41
N THR A 128 4.10 1.74 -5.01
CA THR A 128 3.58 0.37 -4.88
C THR A 128 3.13 -0.23 -6.21
N ALA A 129 3.00 0.58 -7.27
CA ALA A 129 2.56 0.10 -8.58
C ALA A 129 3.68 -0.67 -9.30
N THR A 130 3.50 -1.97 -9.45
CA THR A 130 4.38 -2.84 -10.24
C THR A 130 3.94 -2.90 -11.69
N ARG A 131 4.83 -3.30 -12.61
CA ARG A 131 4.49 -3.50 -14.03
C ARG A 131 3.30 -4.45 -14.21
N SER A 132 3.27 -5.56 -13.47
CA SER A 132 2.17 -6.53 -13.53
C SER A 132 0.86 -5.94 -13.01
N SER A 133 0.88 -5.21 -11.89
CA SER A 133 -0.32 -4.55 -11.35
C SER A 133 -0.89 -3.52 -12.32
N ILE A 134 -0.05 -2.74 -13.00
CA ILE A 134 -0.46 -1.74 -14.00
C ILE A 134 -1.08 -2.42 -15.22
N SER A 135 -0.43 -3.47 -15.76
CA SER A 135 -0.97 -4.23 -16.90
C SER A 135 -2.32 -4.87 -16.58
N ARG A 136 -2.44 -5.49 -15.40
CA ARG A 136 -3.70 -6.08 -14.93
C ARG A 136 -4.79 -5.03 -14.78
N LEU A 137 -4.47 -3.88 -14.20
CA LEU A 137 -5.42 -2.79 -14.01
C LEU A 137 -5.90 -2.20 -15.35
N ARG A 138 -4.99 -2.04 -16.33
CA ARG A 138 -5.35 -1.63 -17.70
C ARG A 138 -6.30 -2.60 -18.37
N GLN A 139 -6.00 -3.89 -18.28
CA GLN A 139 -6.85 -4.95 -18.83
C GLN A 139 -8.24 -4.94 -18.17
N ALA A 140 -8.29 -4.85 -16.84
CA ALA A 140 -9.55 -4.80 -16.09
C ALA A 140 -10.43 -3.60 -16.46
N MET A 141 -9.84 -2.47 -16.82
CA MET A 141 -10.56 -1.26 -17.25
C MET A 141 -10.73 -1.15 -18.76
N ASN A 142 -10.28 -2.14 -19.54
CA ASN A 142 -10.25 -2.10 -21.00
C ASN A 142 -9.56 -0.85 -21.58
N VAL A 143 -8.48 -0.39 -20.93
CA VAL A 143 -7.70 0.78 -21.37
C VAL A 143 -6.40 0.30 -22.05
N PRO A 144 -6.12 0.70 -23.30
CA PRO A 144 -4.89 0.31 -23.96
C PRO A 144 -3.66 0.92 -23.26
N ALA A 145 -2.49 0.32 -23.51
CA ALA A 145 -1.25 1.00 -23.16
C ALA A 145 -1.16 2.34 -23.90
N PRO A 146 -0.61 3.40 -23.29
CA PRO A 146 -0.49 4.68 -23.96
C PRO A 146 0.38 4.54 -25.19
N ALA A 147 -0.09 5.16 -26.28
CA ALA A 147 0.72 5.38 -27.46
C ALA A 147 1.96 6.22 -27.10
N LYS A 148 2.95 6.23 -28.00
CA LYS A 148 4.14 7.06 -27.85
C LYS A 148 3.69 8.51 -27.56
N PRO A 149 4.23 9.18 -26.50
CA PRO A 149 3.88 10.55 -26.17
C PRO A 149 3.98 11.46 -27.39
N ARG A 150 2.90 12.16 -27.72
CA ARG A 150 2.89 13.15 -28.79
C ARG A 150 3.36 14.47 -28.19
N MET A 151 4.37 15.07 -28.81
CA MET A 151 4.84 16.38 -28.36
C MET A 151 3.95 17.49 -28.91
N PRO A 152 3.41 18.36 -28.03
CA PRO A 152 2.71 19.57 -28.46
C PRO A 152 3.65 20.49 -29.25
N ALA A 153 3.08 21.31 -30.12
CA ALA A 153 3.81 22.39 -30.77
C ALA A 153 4.27 23.43 -29.72
N ALA A 154 5.31 24.22 -30.02
CA ALA A 154 5.86 25.19 -29.07
C ALA A 154 4.78 26.12 -28.44
N ARG A 155 3.88 26.67 -29.27
CA ARG A 155 2.77 27.52 -28.82
C ARG A 155 1.78 26.78 -27.90
N GLU A 156 1.56 25.49 -28.15
CA GLU A 156 0.70 24.65 -27.30
C GLU A 156 1.39 24.36 -25.97
N THR A 157 2.71 24.13 -25.99
CA THR A 157 3.52 23.95 -24.78
C THR A 157 3.48 25.18 -23.88
N ASP A 158 3.59 26.39 -24.43
CA ASP A 158 3.47 27.65 -23.66
C ASP A 158 2.09 27.76 -22.98
N THR A 159 1.04 27.40 -23.72
CA THR A 159 -0.34 27.38 -23.22
C THR A 159 -0.48 26.35 -22.08
N LEU A 160 0.10 25.15 -22.25
CA LEU A 160 0.10 24.10 -21.24
C LEU A 160 0.86 24.53 -19.98
N LEU A 161 2.00 25.22 -20.11
CA LEU A 161 2.76 25.74 -18.98
C LEU A 161 1.96 26.81 -18.22
N SER A 162 1.31 27.74 -18.94
CA SER A 162 0.46 28.75 -18.31
C SER A 162 -0.67 28.10 -17.49
N ARG A 163 -1.37 27.10 -18.06
CA ARG A 163 -2.40 26.33 -17.35
C ARG A 163 -1.84 25.58 -16.16
N TRP A 164 -0.71 24.89 -16.35
CA TRP A 164 -0.01 24.20 -15.26
C TRP A 164 0.27 25.14 -14.10
N HIS A 165 0.82 26.34 -14.36
CA HIS A 165 1.11 27.33 -13.33
C HIS A 165 -0.13 27.86 -12.62
N SER A 166 -1.26 28.00 -13.31
CA SER A 166 -2.53 28.39 -12.69
C SER A 166 -3.03 27.36 -11.67
N LEU A 167 -2.67 26.08 -11.84
CA LEU A 167 -3.03 24.98 -10.95
C LEU A 167 -2.09 24.80 -9.74
N ARG A 168 -1.28 25.81 -9.40
CA ARG A 168 -0.28 25.72 -8.32
C ARG A 168 -0.85 25.51 -6.92
N ASP A 169 -2.11 25.85 -6.72
CA ASP A 169 -2.78 25.73 -5.41
C ASP A 169 -3.15 24.26 -5.10
N ILE A 170 -3.09 23.37 -6.10
CA ILE A 170 -3.24 21.92 -5.90
C ILE A 170 -1.91 21.36 -5.38
N ALA A 171 -1.87 21.06 -4.08
CA ALA A 171 -0.67 20.58 -3.40
C ALA A 171 -0.20 19.20 -3.90
N ASP A 172 -1.12 18.27 -4.17
CA ASP A 172 -0.76 16.97 -4.74
C ASP A 172 -0.52 17.10 -6.25
N VAL A 173 0.74 16.96 -6.65
CA VAL A 173 1.17 16.98 -8.05
C VAL A 173 0.39 15.99 -8.92
N ARG A 174 -0.04 14.85 -8.36
CA ARG A 174 -0.82 13.85 -9.09
C ARG A 174 -2.19 14.38 -9.47
N GLU A 175 -2.86 15.00 -8.52
CA GLU A 175 -4.15 15.67 -8.75
C GLU A 175 -4.00 16.83 -9.73
N ARG A 176 -2.90 17.58 -9.64
CA ARG A 176 -2.60 18.68 -10.55
C ARG A 176 -2.46 18.21 -12.01
N TYR A 177 -1.79 17.08 -12.25
CA TYR A 177 -1.74 16.47 -13.58
C TYR A 177 -3.12 16.06 -14.10
N LEU A 178 -3.97 15.48 -13.24
CA LEU A 178 -5.34 15.12 -13.61
C LEU A 178 -6.21 16.35 -13.86
N ALA A 179 -6.03 17.43 -13.11
CA ALA A 179 -6.69 18.71 -13.34
C ALA A 179 -6.29 19.29 -14.70
N LEU A 180 -4.99 19.35 -15.01
CA LEU A 180 -4.50 19.80 -16.32
C LEU A 180 -5.07 18.94 -17.46
N HIS A 181 -5.11 17.62 -17.28
CA HIS A 181 -5.70 16.70 -18.26
C HIS A 181 -7.19 17.00 -18.52
N ARG A 182 -7.95 17.34 -17.47
CA ARG A 182 -9.35 17.76 -17.59
C ARG A 182 -9.49 19.11 -18.30
N GLU A 183 -8.66 20.10 -17.99
CA GLU A 183 -8.66 21.40 -18.70
C GLU A 183 -8.28 21.29 -20.19
N CYS A 184 -7.62 20.20 -20.56
CA CYS A 184 -7.31 19.90 -21.96
C CYS A 184 -8.37 19.02 -22.64
N ASP A 185 -9.50 18.75 -21.98
CA ASP A 185 -10.60 17.91 -22.47
C ASP A 185 -10.14 16.52 -22.98
N GLY A 186 -9.06 15.99 -22.40
CA GLY A 186 -8.47 14.72 -22.84
C GLY A 186 -7.84 14.76 -24.23
N ALA A 187 -7.63 15.94 -24.84
CA ALA A 187 -6.92 16.09 -26.11
C ALA A 187 -5.49 15.52 -26.04
N TRP A 188 -4.91 15.50 -24.84
CA TRP A 188 -3.60 14.96 -24.55
C TRP A 188 -3.68 13.86 -23.51
N SER A 189 -3.05 12.72 -23.77
CA SER A 189 -2.81 11.71 -22.73
C SER A 189 -1.91 12.27 -21.63
N LEU A 190 -2.04 11.75 -20.40
CA LEU A 190 -1.14 12.12 -19.31
C LEU A 190 0.34 11.84 -19.65
N ALA A 191 0.61 10.79 -20.42
CA ALA A 191 1.96 10.51 -20.90
C ALA A 191 2.53 11.66 -21.77
N SER A 192 1.70 12.28 -22.61
CA SER A 192 2.08 13.41 -23.46
C SER A 192 2.28 14.68 -22.64
N LEU A 193 1.35 14.99 -21.73
CA LEU A 193 1.44 16.14 -20.83
C LEU A 193 2.68 16.07 -19.93
N PHE A 194 2.95 14.89 -19.38
CA PHE A 194 4.14 14.64 -18.56
C PHE A 194 5.43 14.88 -19.33
N ALA A 195 5.55 14.31 -20.53
CA ALA A 195 6.74 14.48 -21.35
C ALA A 195 6.93 15.95 -21.81
N ALA A 196 5.85 16.68 -22.10
CA ALA A 196 5.93 18.10 -22.48
C ALA A 196 6.44 18.95 -21.31
N LEU A 197 5.89 18.76 -20.11
CA LEU A 197 6.28 19.52 -18.91
C LEU A 197 7.69 19.17 -18.42
N ASP A 198 8.07 17.90 -18.46
CA ASP A 198 9.42 17.45 -18.04
C ASP A 198 10.50 17.98 -19.00
N SER A 199 10.21 18.05 -20.30
CA SER A 199 11.12 18.62 -21.31
C SER A 199 11.26 20.14 -21.18
N ALA A 200 10.19 20.85 -20.82
CA ALA A 200 10.24 22.29 -20.57
C ALA A 200 11.02 22.64 -19.29
N ALA A 201 10.95 21.78 -18.27
CA ALA A 201 11.71 21.95 -17.03
C ALA A 201 13.21 21.61 -17.19
N ASN A 202 13.56 20.71 -18.12
CA ASN A 202 14.94 20.27 -18.37
C ASN A 202 15.23 20.24 -19.89
N PRO A 203 15.47 21.41 -20.52
CA PRO A 203 15.71 21.50 -21.96
C PRO A 203 16.95 20.70 -22.43
N ASP A 204 17.98 20.60 -21.59
CA ASP A 204 19.23 19.89 -21.92
C ASP A 204 19.09 18.36 -21.91
N ALA A 205 18.15 17.81 -21.14
CA ALA A 205 17.93 16.37 -21.04
C ALA A 205 17.33 15.77 -22.32
N ALA A 206 16.49 16.55 -23.03
CA ALA A 206 15.86 16.13 -24.29
C ALA A 206 16.87 15.99 -25.44
N SER A 207 18.02 16.68 -25.38
CA SER A 207 19.13 16.57 -26.34
C SER A 207 19.87 15.22 -26.20
N SER A 208 19.98 14.69 -24.98
CA SER A 208 20.79 13.49 -24.69
C SER A 208 20.19 12.16 -25.15
N VAL A 209 18.88 12.09 -25.38
CA VAL A 209 18.20 10.83 -25.75
C VAL A 209 18.44 10.44 -27.22
N ARG A 210 19.01 11.34 -28.05
CA ARG A 210 19.34 11.05 -29.46
C ARG A 210 20.76 10.54 -29.70
N ALA A 211 21.66 10.57 -28.72
CA ALA A 211 23.01 10.03 -28.86
C ALA A 211 23.13 8.70 -28.11
N ARG A 212 22.43 7.66 -28.59
CA ARG A 212 22.83 6.29 -28.25
C ARG A 212 23.98 5.94 -29.20
N PRO A 213 25.21 5.70 -28.73
CA PRO A 213 26.27 5.17 -29.59
C PRO A 213 25.77 3.84 -30.14
N SER A 214 25.71 3.74 -31.46
CA SER A 214 25.46 2.46 -32.14
C SER A 214 26.55 1.47 -31.68
N PRO A 215 26.22 0.26 -31.18
CA PRO A 215 27.23 -0.70 -30.72
C PRO A 215 27.94 -1.42 -31.87
N ASN A 216 28.04 -0.79 -33.05
CA ASN A 216 28.69 -1.32 -34.24
C ASN A 216 29.64 -0.28 -34.83
N SER A 217 30.72 0.04 -34.11
CA SER A 217 31.96 0.47 -34.75
C SER A 217 33.04 -0.55 -34.41
N ARG A 218 33.33 -1.40 -35.40
CA ARG A 218 34.55 -2.20 -35.45
C ARG A 218 35.77 -1.31 -35.27
N GLU A 219 36.61 -1.69 -34.32
CA GLU A 219 38.05 -1.41 -34.30
C GLU A 219 38.64 -2.29 -33.19
N SER A 220 39.80 -2.93 -33.27
CA SER A 220 40.64 -3.45 -34.34
C SER A 220 41.58 -4.42 -33.61
N HIS A 221 42.07 -5.43 -34.31
CA HIS A 221 42.98 -6.46 -33.83
C HIS A 221 44.08 -5.98 -32.87
N HIS A 222 44.19 -6.62 -31.70
CA HIS A 222 45.48 -7.03 -31.15
C HIS A 222 45.37 -8.40 -30.49
N VAL A 223 45.90 -9.39 -31.22
CA VAL A 223 46.26 -10.71 -30.71
C VAL A 223 47.27 -10.54 -29.58
N ARG A 224 46.93 -10.99 -28.38
CA ARG A 224 47.93 -11.37 -27.37
C ARG A 224 47.85 -12.87 -27.19
N HIS A 225 48.87 -13.56 -27.69
CA HIS A 225 49.12 -14.96 -27.39
C HIS A 225 49.34 -15.12 -25.89
N ALA A 226 48.57 -16.01 -25.26
CA ALA A 226 48.87 -16.51 -23.93
C ALA A 226 49.86 -17.69 -24.05
N PRO A 227 50.91 -17.76 -23.21
CA PRO A 227 51.77 -18.95 -23.14
C PRO A 227 50.99 -20.14 -22.57
N ARG A 228 51.21 -21.29 -23.21
CA ARG A 228 50.66 -22.60 -22.89
C ARG A 228 51.25 -23.09 -21.54
N PRO A 229 50.43 -23.57 -20.58
CA PRO A 229 50.97 -24.27 -19.42
C PRO A 229 51.41 -25.68 -19.83
N GLU A 230 52.69 -25.97 -19.65
CA GLU A 230 53.27 -27.30 -19.81
C GLU A 230 52.62 -28.26 -18.82
N GLY A 231 52.17 -29.40 -19.36
CA GLY A 231 51.72 -30.53 -18.58
C GLY A 231 52.79 -31.62 -18.51
N GLN A 232 52.87 -32.21 -17.31
CA GLN A 232 53.42 -33.52 -16.93
C GLN A 232 54.91 -33.60 -16.56
N PRO A 233 55.19 -34.38 -15.49
CA PRO A 233 55.54 -35.79 -15.68
C PRO A 233 54.62 -36.74 -14.90
N VAL A 234 54.07 -37.76 -15.56
CA VAL A 234 54.55 -39.16 -15.66
C VAL A 234 54.01 -40.04 -14.53
N ALA A 235 53.08 -40.90 -14.94
CA ALA A 235 52.51 -41.99 -14.18
C ALA A 235 53.59 -43.00 -13.76
N GLY A 236 53.44 -43.51 -12.54
CA GLY A 236 54.09 -44.73 -12.11
C GLY A 236 53.58 -45.94 -12.90
N GLN A 237 54.51 -46.74 -13.41
CA GLN A 237 54.27 -48.11 -13.81
C GLN A 237 55.30 -48.99 -13.11
N LYS A 238 54.79 -49.89 -12.25
CA LYS A 238 55.49 -51.09 -11.79
C LYS A 238 55.77 -51.99 -12.99
N LEU A 239 56.89 -52.72 -12.96
CA LEU A 239 57.03 -54.11 -13.38
C LEU A 239 58.47 -54.59 -13.11
N GLY A 240 58.60 -55.79 -12.51
CA GLY A 240 59.81 -56.61 -12.53
C GLY A 240 60.71 -56.48 -11.32
#